data_AF-A0A2H0BDC8-F1
#
_entry.id   AF-A0A2H0BDC8-F1
#
_cell.length_a   1.000
_cell.length_b   1.000
_cell.length_c   1.000
_cell.angle_alpha   90.00
_cell.angle_beta   90.00
_cell.angle_gamma   90.00
#
_symmetry.space_group_name_H-M   'P 1'
#
loop_
_entity.id
_entity.type
_entity.pdbx_description
1 polymer ?
#
loop_
_entity_poly.entity_id
_entity_poly.type
_entity_poly.pdbx_seq_one_letter_code
_entity_poly.pdbx_strand_id
1 'polypeptide(L)'
;MVGTFSTDITGLLEAKASETVDLKNGDTYDFTASIVKKTIGNSVVKMLAYNGMIPGPLIKIEQGAEVTLNFTNNTDIDTTIHSHGVRLENKFDGVPGMTQKEVKPGESFTYKIKFPDEGMYWYHPHIREDYAQELGLYGNYLVVPNDPNYWSPVNREVALFVDDILMDDGKIAMFSKASADRTLMGRFGNTLLVNGETNYSLQAKAGEVIRFYITNSANTRTFNISIPGAKMKLVGADGGKYEREIWSDGVILSPSERAIVEVLFANT
;
A
#
# COMPACT_ATOMS: atom_id res chain seq x y z
N MET A 1 -29.07 9.06 -15.14
CA MET A 1 -28.27 9.28 -13.93
C MET A 1 -27.22 8.20 -13.87
N VAL A 2 -25.94 8.56 -13.91
CA VAL A 2 -24.87 7.58 -13.70
C VAL A 2 -24.93 7.17 -12.22
N GLY A 3 -25.05 5.88 -11.94
CA GLY A 3 -25.27 5.37 -10.59
C GLY A 3 -24.05 5.49 -9.68
N THR A 4 -24.25 5.26 -8.38
CA THR A 4 -23.17 5.05 -7.42
C THR A 4 -22.65 3.61 -7.49
N PHE A 5 -21.44 3.38 -6.99
CA PHE A 5 -20.96 2.02 -6.77
C PHE A 5 -21.81 1.31 -5.73
N SER A 6 -22.08 0.02 -5.95
CA SER A 6 -22.82 -0.79 -4.99
C SER A 6 -22.02 -0.92 -3.69
N THR A 7 -22.71 -0.83 -2.55
CA THR A 7 -22.17 -1.10 -1.21
C THR A 7 -22.63 -2.46 -0.66
N ASP A 8 -23.26 -3.30 -1.49
CA ASP A 8 -23.72 -4.62 -1.08
C ASP A 8 -22.54 -5.52 -0.70
N ILE A 9 -22.68 -6.20 0.43
CA ILE A 9 -21.68 -7.13 0.98
C ILE A 9 -22.13 -8.60 0.92
N THR A 10 -23.34 -8.84 0.40
CA THR A 10 -23.93 -10.17 0.32
C THR A 10 -23.08 -11.09 -0.56
N GLY A 11 -22.70 -12.24 -0.02
CA GLY A 11 -21.88 -13.23 -0.74
C GLY A 11 -20.39 -12.87 -0.89
N LEU A 12 -19.95 -11.70 -0.43
CA LEU A 12 -18.54 -11.33 -0.45
C LEU A 12 -17.75 -12.14 0.60
N LEU A 13 -16.54 -12.54 0.21
CA LEU A 13 -15.56 -13.16 1.10
C LEU A 13 -14.96 -12.10 2.04
N GLU A 14 -14.59 -12.52 3.24
CA GLU A 14 -13.87 -11.66 4.17
C GLU A 14 -12.46 -11.34 3.64
N ALA A 15 -12.04 -10.09 3.78
CA ALA A 15 -10.67 -9.67 3.50
C ALA A 15 -9.69 -10.45 4.40
N LYS A 16 -8.58 -10.86 3.82
CA LYS A 16 -7.50 -11.55 4.51
C LYS A 16 -6.47 -10.55 5.01
N ALA A 17 -5.74 -10.95 6.04
CA ALA A 17 -4.52 -10.25 6.44
C ALA A 17 -3.48 -10.31 5.33
N SER A 18 -2.73 -9.23 5.13
CA SER A 18 -1.59 -9.21 4.21
C SER A 18 -0.55 -10.26 4.59
N GLU A 19 0.02 -10.92 3.59
CA GLU A 19 1.14 -11.84 3.73
C GLU A 19 2.38 -11.32 2.99
N THR A 20 3.55 -11.86 3.32
CA THR A 20 4.78 -11.63 2.56
C THR A 20 4.92 -12.71 1.49
N VAL A 21 5.19 -12.29 0.26
CA VAL A 21 5.46 -13.17 -0.87
C VAL A 21 6.88 -12.92 -1.34
N ASP A 22 7.76 -13.90 -1.11
CA ASP A 22 9.13 -13.86 -1.61
C ASP A 22 9.15 -14.32 -3.08
N LEU A 23 9.50 -13.41 -3.99
CA LEU A 23 9.67 -13.71 -5.42
C LEU A 23 11.15 -13.59 -5.80
N LYS A 24 11.62 -14.55 -6.60
CA LYS A 24 12.97 -14.60 -7.15
C LYS A 24 13.00 -14.08 -8.58
N ASN A 25 14.21 -13.79 -9.06
CA ASN A 25 14.41 -13.41 -10.45
C ASN A 25 13.85 -14.47 -11.42
N GLY A 26 12.97 -14.05 -12.32
CA GLY A 26 12.28 -14.89 -13.29
C GLY A 26 10.96 -15.50 -12.80
N ASP A 27 10.60 -15.31 -11.53
CA ASP A 27 9.34 -15.85 -10.99
C ASP A 27 8.12 -15.19 -11.65
N THR A 28 7.04 -15.96 -11.70
CA THR A 28 5.73 -15.50 -12.14
C THR A 28 4.75 -15.61 -10.97
N TYR A 29 3.96 -14.55 -10.76
CA TYR A 29 2.97 -14.49 -9.69
C TYR A 29 1.61 -14.10 -10.24
N ASP A 30 0.59 -14.91 -9.92
CA ASP A 30 -0.79 -14.60 -10.26
C ASP A 30 -1.35 -13.56 -9.30
N PHE A 31 -1.84 -12.46 -9.86
CA PHE A 31 -2.20 -11.27 -9.12
C PHE A 31 -3.62 -10.86 -9.49
N THR A 32 -4.54 -10.88 -8.53
CA THR A 32 -5.96 -10.66 -8.80
C THR A 32 -6.48 -9.49 -7.97
N ALA A 33 -7.06 -8.48 -8.60
CA ALA A 33 -7.90 -7.52 -7.89
C ALA A 33 -9.31 -8.10 -7.75
N SER A 34 -9.89 -8.11 -6.55
CA SER A 34 -11.23 -8.65 -6.30
C SER A 34 -12.02 -7.81 -5.30
N ILE A 35 -13.32 -8.06 -5.21
CA ILE A 35 -14.20 -7.42 -4.24
C ILE A 35 -14.30 -8.31 -3.00
N VAL A 36 -14.14 -7.71 -1.82
CA VAL A 36 -14.22 -8.36 -0.51
C VAL A 36 -15.13 -7.57 0.42
N LYS A 37 -15.49 -8.14 1.57
CA LYS A 37 -16.00 -7.39 2.71
C LYS A 37 -14.92 -7.32 3.80
N LYS A 38 -14.89 -6.21 4.53
CA LYS A 38 -13.94 -6.00 5.63
C LYS A 38 -14.65 -5.28 6.77
N THR A 39 -14.26 -5.59 8.00
CA THR A 39 -14.68 -4.85 9.18
C THR A 39 -13.80 -3.60 9.36
N ILE A 40 -14.42 -2.42 9.38
CA ILE A 40 -13.78 -1.13 9.68
C ILE A 40 -14.50 -0.53 10.89
N GLY A 41 -13.80 -0.45 12.03
CA GLY A 41 -14.42 -0.13 13.30
C GLY A 41 -15.53 -1.12 13.65
N ASN A 42 -16.78 -0.63 13.76
CA ASN A 42 -17.95 -1.47 14.05
C ASN A 42 -18.78 -1.82 12.80
N SER A 43 -18.29 -1.50 11.60
CA SER A 43 -19.04 -1.62 10.35
C SER A 43 -18.42 -2.66 9.44
N VAL A 44 -19.26 -3.50 8.81
CA VAL A 44 -18.81 -4.40 7.74
C VAL A 44 -19.12 -3.74 6.40
N VAL A 45 -18.09 -3.50 5.60
CA VAL A 45 -18.16 -2.70 4.38
C VAL A 45 -17.58 -3.45 3.19
N LYS A 46 -18.06 -3.14 1.99
CA LYS A 46 -17.47 -3.60 0.73
C LYS A 46 -16.14 -2.87 0.51
N MET A 47 -15.11 -3.61 0.15
CA MET A 47 -13.78 -3.13 -0.19
C MET A 47 -13.23 -3.86 -1.43
N LEU A 48 -12.11 -3.37 -1.96
CA LEU A 48 -11.36 -4.00 -3.04
C LEU A 48 -10.02 -4.48 -2.50
N ALA A 49 -9.52 -5.61 -3.00
CA ALA A 49 -8.35 -6.25 -2.46
C ALA A 49 -7.48 -6.88 -3.54
N TYR A 50 -6.16 -6.84 -3.36
CA TYR A 50 -5.25 -7.65 -4.16
C TYR A 50 -5.07 -9.03 -3.50
N ASN A 51 -5.33 -10.10 -4.25
CA ASN A 51 -5.35 -11.49 -3.78
C ASN A 51 -6.24 -11.70 -2.54
N GLY A 52 -7.29 -10.89 -2.40
CA GLY A 52 -8.20 -10.90 -1.26
C GLY A 52 -7.63 -10.28 0.02
N MET A 53 -6.47 -9.62 -0.04
CA MET A 53 -5.80 -8.98 1.10
C MET A 53 -5.88 -7.45 1.03
N ILE A 54 -6.04 -6.81 2.20
CA ILE A 54 -5.97 -5.35 2.36
C ILE A 54 -5.10 -5.03 3.60
N PRO A 55 -3.89 -4.44 3.44
CA PRO A 55 -3.22 -4.14 2.17
C PRO A 55 -3.00 -5.42 1.34
N GLY A 56 -2.73 -5.26 0.04
CA GLY A 56 -2.25 -6.34 -0.81
C GLY A 56 -0.94 -6.95 -0.30
N PRO A 57 -0.52 -8.12 -0.81
CA PRO A 57 0.66 -8.82 -0.32
C PRO A 57 1.92 -7.94 -0.36
N LEU A 58 2.76 -8.05 0.66
CA LEU A 58 4.10 -7.49 0.64
C LEU A 58 4.96 -8.35 -0.28
N ILE A 59 5.22 -7.87 -1.48
CA ILE A 59 6.04 -8.58 -2.45
C ILE A 59 7.52 -8.27 -2.14
N LYS A 60 8.27 -9.28 -1.70
CA LYS A 60 9.68 -9.15 -1.34
C LYS A 60 10.55 -9.74 -2.44
N ILE A 61 11.49 -8.95 -2.95
CA ILE A 61 12.27 -9.25 -4.16
C ILE A 61 13.73 -8.84 -3.94
N GLU A 62 14.69 -9.58 -4.52
CA GLU A 62 16.11 -9.20 -4.51
C GLU A 62 16.41 -8.08 -5.54
N GLN A 63 17.28 -7.14 -5.17
CA GLN A 63 17.73 -6.09 -6.09
C GLN A 63 18.32 -6.67 -7.39
N GLY A 64 17.86 -6.16 -8.51
CA GLY A 64 18.25 -6.55 -9.86
C GLY A 64 17.35 -7.61 -10.49
N ALA A 65 16.43 -8.20 -9.72
CA ALA A 65 15.51 -9.20 -10.23
C ALA A 65 14.44 -8.59 -11.17
N GLU A 66 13.98 -9.41 -12.11
CA GLU A 66 12.79 -9.16 -12.93
C GLU A 66 11.75 -10.25 -12.65
N VAL A 67 10.51 -9.86 -12.37
CA VAL A 67 9.40 -10.78 -12.11
C VAL A 67 8.26 -10.53 -13.09
N THR A 68 7.42 -11.53 -13.29
CA THR A 68 6.21 -11.43 -14.10
C THR A 68 4.97 -11.46 -13.20
N LEU A 69 4.12 -10.44 -13.28
CA LEU A 69 2.81 -10.42 -12.61
C LEU A 69 1.71 -10.68 -13.64
N ASN A 70 1.00 -11.80 -13.50
CA ASN A 70 -0.20 -12.09 -14.29
C ASN A 70 -1.40 -11.45 -13.61
N PHE A 71 -1.72 -10.22 -13.99
CA PHE A 71 -2.81 -9.47 -13.38
C PHE A 71 -4.16 -9.86 -13.96
N THR A 72 -5.16 -10.08 -13.11
CA THR A 72 -6.57 -10.25 -13.50
C THR A 72 -7.46 -9.30 -12.70
N ASN A 73 -8.34 -8.57 -13.39
CA ASN A 73 -9.26 -7.64 -12.77
C ASN A 73 -10.63 -8.31 -12.54
N ASN A 74 -10.90 -8.74 -11.31
CA ASN A 74 -12.22 -9.25 -10.88
C ASN A 74 -12.98 -8.22 -10.03
N THR A 75 -12.76 -6.93 -10.25
CA THR A 75 -13.48 -5.82 -9.59
C THR A 75 -14.62 -5.29 -10.46
N ASP A 76 -15.31 -4.25 -9.99
CA ASP A 76 -16.40 -3.59 -10.69
C ASP A 76 -15.99 -2.28 -11.40
N ILE A 77 -14.69 -2.07 -11.59
CA ILE A 77 -14.13 -0.89 -12.24
C ILE A 77 -12.92 -1.25 -13.10
N ASP A 78 -12.72 -0.51 -14.19
CA ASP A 78 -11.48 -0.57 -14.98
C ASP A 78 -10.29 -0.19 -14.09
N THR A 79 -9.16 -0.90 -14.22
CA THR A 79 -8.00 -0.69 -13.35
C THR A 79 -6.67 -0.96 -14.05
N THR A 80 -5.58 -0.63 -13.38
CA THR A 80 -4.19 -0.93 -13.76
C THR A 80 -3.37 -1.22 -12.51
N ILE A 81 -2.09 -1.57 -12.68
CA ILE A 81 -1.11 -1.57 -11.61
C ILE A 81 0.00 -0.61 -12.02
N HIS A 82 0.18 0.45 -11.24
CA HIS A 82 1.34 1.31 -11.29
C HIS A 82 2.29 0.91 -10.16
N SER A 83 3.52 0.53 -10.51
CA SER A 83 4.56 0.21 -9.53
C SER A 83 5.31 1.48 -9.11
N HIS A 84 4.69 2.24 -8.23
CA HIS A 84 5.13 3.55 -7.79
C HIS A 84 6.58 3.57 -7.30
N GLY A 85 7.40 4.38 -7.96
CA GLY A 85 8.81 4.60 -7.66
C GLY A 85 9.77 3.56 -8.26
N VAL A 86 9.25 2.47 -8.84
CA VAL A 86 10.08 1.44 -9.48
C VAL A 86 10.55 1.93 -10.85
N ARG A 87 11.85 1.88 -11.12
CA ARG A 87 12.39 2.16 -12.46
C ARG A 87 12.22 0.96 -13.40
N LEU A 88 11.11 0.92 -14.12
CA LEU A 88 10.70 -0.17 -15.00
C LEU A 88 10.60 0.24 -16.49
N GLU A 89 10.30 -0.72 -17.37
CA GLU A 89 9.99 -0.43 -18.77
C GLU A 89 8.65 0.33 -18.88
N ASN A 90 8.66 1.49 -19.54
CA ASN A 90 7.50 2.39 -19.66
C ASN A 90 6.16 1.70 -19.96
N LYS A 91 6.11 0.68 -20.82
CA LYS A 91 4.87 -0.05 -21.19
C LYS A 91 4.18 -0.80 -20.04
N PHE A 92 4.85 -0.94 -18.90
CA PHE A 92 4.35 -1.61 -17.69
C PHE A 92 4.09 -0.62 -16.53
N ASP A 93 4.10 0.69 -16.81
CA ASP A 93 3.94 1.73 -15.79
C ASP A 93 2.50 1.91 -15.29
N GLY A 94 1.50 1.28 -15.93
CA GLY A 94 0.15 1.31 -15.39
C GLY A 94 -0.65 2.57 -15.66
N VAL A 95 -0.28 3.42 -16.63
CA VAL A 95 -0.94 4.70 -16.93
C VAL A 95 -1.83 4.57 -18.18
N PRO A 96 -3.18 4.49 -18.02
CA PRO A 96 -4.08 4.32 -19.15
C PRO A 96 -3.97 5.43 -20.19
N GLY A 97 -4.03 5.05 -21.47
CA GLY A 97 -3.99 5.97 -22.60
C GLY A 97 -2.59 6.49 -22.94
N MET A 98 -1.59 6.24 -22.07
CA MET A 98 -0.19 6.66 -22.28
C MET A 98 0.74 5.46 -22.40
N THR A 99 0.76 4.59 -21.39
CA THR A 99 1.70 3.47 -21.34
C THR A 99 1.04 2.12 -21.60
N GLN A 100 -0.24 1.99 -21.24
CA GLN A 100 -1.05 0.81 -21.53
C GLN A 100 -2.54 1.19 -21.69
N LYS A 101 -3.36 0.20 -22.02
CA LYS A 101 -4.82 0.30 -21.88
C LYS A 101 -5.22 -0.08 -20.47
N GLU A 102 -6.37 0.42 -20.03
CA GLU A 102 -7.06 -0.07 -18.84
C GLU A 102 -7.36 -1.57 -18.95
N VAL A 103 -7.27 -2.28 -17.82
CA VAL A 103 -7.67 -3.69 -17.70
C VAL A 103 -9.11 -3.71 -17.21
N LYS A 104 -10.03 -4.12 -18.08
CA LYS A 104 -11.46 -4.10 -17.78
C LYS A 104 -11.84 -5.23 -16.81
N PRO A 105 -12.99 -5.14 -16.11
CA PRO A 105 -13.54 -6.27 -15.37
C PRO A 105 -13.61 -7.55 -16.22
N GLY A 106 -13.03 -8.63 -15.69
CA GLY A 106 -12.90 -9.93 -16.35
C GLY A 106 -11.71 -10.06 -17.30
N GLU A 107 -10.93 -9.00 -17.52
CA GLU A 107 -9.72 -9.03 -18.36
C GLU A 107 -8.44 -9.18 -17.54
N SER A 108 -7.36 -9.50 -18.24
CA SER A 108 -6.03 -9.72 -17.67
C SER A 108 -4.96 -8.95 -18.43
N PHE A 109 -3.85 -8.68 -17.75
CA PHE A 109 -2.66 -8.07 -18.33
C PHE A 109 -1.41 -8.63 -17.65
N THR A 110 -0.34 -8.85 -18.41
CA THR A 110 0.92 -9.38 -17.86
C THR A 110 1.95 -8.25 -17.74
N TYR A 111 2.37 -7.95 -16.52
CA TYR A 111 3.45 -7.00 -16.23
C TYR A 111 4.78 -7.75 -16.14
N LYS A 112 5.85 -7.22 -16.74
CA LYS A 112 7.23 -7.64 -16.43
C LYS A 112 7.94 -6.49 -15.75
N ILE A 113 8.28 -6.68 -14.48
CA ILE A 113 8.77 -5.60 -13.63
C ILE A 113 10.18 -5.94 -13.21
N LYS A 114 11.12 -5.09 -13.63
CA LYS A 114 12.51 -5.13 -13.18
C LYS A 114 12.68 -4.19 -11.98
N PHE A 115 13.38 -4.66 -10.96
CA PHE A 115 13.67 -3.92 -9.73
C PHE A 115 15.17 -3.61 -9.63
N PRO A 116 15.69 -2.60 -10.36
CA PRO A 116 17.12 -2.32 -10.38
C PRO A 116 17.65 -1.73 -9.07
N ASP A 117 16.79 -1.11 -8.27
CA ASP A 117 17.16 -0.39 -7.05
C ASP A 117 16.52 -1.04 -5.82
N GLU A 118 17.28 -1.13 -4.74
CA GLU A 118 16.79 -1.50 -3.42
C GLU A 118 15.82 -0.44 -2.85
N GLY A 119 15.04 -0.81 -1.84
CA GLY A 119 14.19 0.13 -1.10
C GLY A 119 12.75 -0.34 -0.91
N MET A 120 11.93 0.59 -0.44
CA MET A 120 10.49 0.38 -0.25
C MET A 120 9.70 1.13 -1.32
N TYR A 121 8.99 0.36 -2.13
CA TYR A 121 8.10 0.85 -3.17
C TYR A 121 6.69 0.37 -2.88
N TRP A 122 5.73 0.81 -3.69
CA TRP A 122 4.35 0.38 -3.54
C TRP A 122 3.67 0.27 -4.90
N TYR A 123 2.52 -0.37 -4.92
CA TYR A 123 1.71 -0.52 -6.11
C TYR A 123 0.27 -0.13 -5.85
N HIS A 124 -0.34 0.53 -6.81
CA HIS A 124 -1.73 0.99 -6.77
C HIS A 124 -2.27 1.20 -8.19
N PRO A 125 -3.60 1.29 -8.39
CA PRO A 125 -4.18 1.70 -9.66
C PRO A 125 -3.80 3.13 -10.03
N HIS A 126 -3.70 3.42 -11.33
CA HIS A 126 -3.54 4.80 -11.83
C HIS A 126 -4.79 5.29 -12.58
N ILE A 127 -5.95 4.73 -12.24
CA ILE A 127 -7.27 5.09 -12.75
C ILE A 127 -8.29 4.92 -11.64
N ARG A 128 -9.17 5.91 -11.50
CA ARG A 128 -10.18 5.95 -10.42
C ARG A 128 -9.59 5.68 -9.04
N GLU A 129 -8.43 6.27 -8.74
CA GLU A 129 -7.73 6.18 -7.44
C GLU A 129 -8.63 6.64 -6.28
N ASP A 130 -9.54 7.58 -6.56
CA ASP A 130 -10.57 8.06 -5.63
C ASP A 130 -11.44 6.93 -5.07
N TYR A 131 -11.61 5.85 -5.83
CA TYR A 131 -12.43 4.70 -5.47
C TYR A 131 -11.57 3.45 -5.25
N ALA A 132 -10.72 3.12 -6.21
CA ALA A 132 -10.05 1.83 -6.25
C ALA A 132 -8.96 1.71 -5.17
N GLN A 133 -8.12 2.75 -5.02
CA GLN A 133 -7.08 2.81 -4.00
C GLN A 133 -7.70 3.00 -2.60
N GLU A 134 -8.61 3.95 -2.45
CA GLU A 134 -9.34 4.23 -1.20
C GLU A 134 -10.04 2.98 -0.64
N LEU A 135 -10.56 2.11 -1.52
CA LEU A 135 -11.19 0.86 -1.11
C LEU A 135 -10.23 -0.30 -0.88
N GLY A 136 -8.91 -0.14 -1.00
CA GLY A 136 -7.94 -1.16 -0.58
C GLY A 136 -7.04 -1.72 -1.68
N LEU A 137 -7.08 -1.21 -2.92
CA LEU A 137 -6.12 -1.60 -3.95
C LEU A 137 -4.78 -0.87 -3.76
N TYR A 138 -4.02 -1.26 -2.75
CA TYR A 138 -2.65 -0.83 -2.53
C TYR A 138 -1.84 -1.93 -1.83
N GLY A 139 -0.53 -1.96 -2.06
CA GLY A 139 0.40 -2.86 -1.36
C GLY A 139 1.85 -2.50 -1.61
N ASN A 140 2.79 -3.12 -0.92
CA ASN A 140 4.21 -2.75 -0.98
C ASN A 140 5.07 -3.73 -1.79
N TYR A 141 6.12 -3.21 -2.42
CA TYR A 141 7.30 -3.99 -2.80
C TYR A 141 8.44 -3.67 -1.84
N LEU A 142 9.06 -4.69 -1.26
CA LEU A 142 10.33 -4.55 -0.55
C LEU A 142 11.45 -5.14 -1.41
N VAL A 143 12.30 -4.26 -1.94
CA VAL A 143 13.47 -4.68 -2.72
C VAL A 143 14.69 -4.76 -1.81
N VAL A 144 15.15 -5.98 -1.57
CA VAL A 144 16.26 -6.30 -0.68
C VAL A 144 17.59 -5.91 -1.36
N PRO A 145 18.44 -5.10 -0.70
CA PRO A 145 19.73 -4.72 -1.25
C PRO A 145 20.68 -5.90 -1.39
N ASN A 146 21.48 -5.88 -2.46
CA ASN A 146 22.57 -6.86 -2.63
C ASN A 146 23.73 -6.63 -1.65
N ASP A 147 23.93 -5.39 -1.18
CA ASP A 147 24.92 -5.08 -0.14
C ASP A 147 24.35 -5.40 1.25
N PRO A 148 24.89 -6.40 1.97
CA PRO A 148 24.41 -6.76 3.30
C PRO A 148 24.63 -5.67 4.35
N ASN A 149 25.49 -4.68 4.09
CA ASN A 149 25.75 -3.54 4.97
C ASN A 149 24.95 -2.30 4.59
N TYR A 150 24.08 -2.40 3.57
CA TYR A 150 23.25 -1.28 3.15
C TYR A 150 22.44 -0.75 4.34
N TRP A 151 21.74 -1.64 5.04
CA TRP A 151 20.99 -1.31 6.24
C TRP A 151 21.75 -1.61 7.52
N SER A 152 21.54 -0.79 8.56
CA SER A 152 22.00 -1.10 9.92
C SER A 152 21.30 -2.37 10.44
N PRO A 153 21.91 -3.19 11.30
CA PRO A 153 21.24 -4.36 11.85
C PRO A 153 20.07 -3.95 12.76
N VAL A 154 18.94 -4.63 12.62
CA VAL A 154 17.73 -4.48 13.46
C VAL A 154 17.21 -5.86 13.87
N ASN A 155 16.35 -5.92 14.89
CA ASN A 155 15.78 -7.18 15.35
C ASN A 155 14.65 -7.69 14.43
N ARG A 156 13.88 -6.77 13.86
CA ARG A 156 12.75 -7.07 12.98
C ARG A 156 12.49 -5.91 12.03
N GLU A 157 11.92 -6.23 10.88
CA GLU A 157 11.38 -5.27 9.91
C GLU A 157 9.86 -5.41 9.80
N VAL A 158 9.16 -4.29 9.65
CA VAL A 158 7.69 -4.24 9.56
C VAL A 158 7.29 -3.21 8.50
N ALA A 159 6.47 -3.62 7.53
CA ALA A 159 5.83 -2.70 6.60
C ALA A 159 4.51 -2.18 7.20
N LEU A 160 4.31 -0.86 7.12
CA LEU A 160 3.11 -0.18 7.58
C LEU A 160 2.57 0.70 6.45
N PHE A 161 1.28 0.59 6.18
CA PHE A 161 0.50 1.62 5.53
C PHE A 161 -0.16 2.50 6.58
N VAL A 162 -0.12 3.82 6.38
CA VAL A 162 -1.02 4.76 7.05
C VAL A 162 -2.04 5.27 6.04
N ASP A 163 -3.29 5.32 6.46
CA ASP A 163 -4.42 5.69 5.61
C ASP A 163 -5.56 6.30 6.42
N ASP A 164 -6.55 6.86 5.74
CA ASP A 164 -7.82 7.24 6.33
C ASP A 164 -8.98 6.98 5.37
N ILE A 165 -10.14 6.60 5.93
CA ILE A 165 -11.34 6.34 5.15
C ILE A 165 -12.50 7.19 5.66
N LEU A 166 -13.28 7.75 4.72
CA LEU A 166 -14.44 8.56 5.07
C LEU A 166 -15.66 7.68 5.32
N MET A 167 -16.03 7.56 6.60
CA MET A 167 -17.22 6.85 7.04
C MET A 167 -18.38 7.82 7.27
N ASP A 168 -19.57 7.44 6.84
CA ASP A 168 -20.85 8.15 6.99
C ASP A 168 -21.90 7.15 7.48
N ASP A 169 -22.38 7.34 8.72
CA ASP A 169 -23.38 6.49 9.38
C ASP A 169 -23.13 4.97 9.26
N GLY A 170 -21.90 4.54 9.55
CA GLY A 170 -21.50 3.13 9.53
C GLY A 170 -21.32 2.54 8.12
N LYS A 171 -21.20 3.39 7.10
CA LYS A 171 -20.87 3.01 5.72
C LYS A 171 -19.72 3.85 5.23
N ILE A 172 -19.02 3.39 4.19
CA ILE A 172 -18.09 4.27 3.48
C ILE A 172 -18.92 5.29 2.69
N ALA A 173 -18.55 6.57 2.74
CA ALA A 173 -19.24 7.61 1.97
C ALA A 173 -19.22 7.27 0.47
N MET A 174 -20.35 7.46 -0.19
CA MET A 174 -20.58 6.92 -1.54
C MET A 174 -19.60 7.44 -2.59
N PHE A 175 -19.35 6.60 -3.60
CA PHE A 175 -18.57 6.97 -4.79
C PHE A 175 -19.48 6.96 -6.03
N SER A 176 -19.31 7.98 -6.88
CA SER A 176 -19.96 8.05 -8.18
C SER A 176 -19.24 7.16 -9.19
N LYS A 177 -19.97 6.44 -10.05
CA LYS A 177 -19.36 5.72 -11.19
C LYS A 177 -18.87 6.67 -12.28
N ALA A 178 -19.39 7.90 -12.33
CA ALA A 178 -19.12 8.85 -13.41
C ALA A 178 -17.85 9.66 -13.21
N SER A 179 -17.56 10.02 -11.97
CA SER A 179 -16.56 11.05 -11.65
C SER A 179 -16.07 10.89 -10.22
N ALA A 180 -14.82 11.30 -9.99
CA ALA A 180 -14.34 11.57 -8.63
C ALA A 180 -15.13 12.73 -8.01
N ASP A 181 -15.32 12.67 -6.69
CA ASP A 181 -15.86 13.76 -5.89
C ASP A 181 -14.75 14.40 -5.04
N ARG A 182 -15.10 15.47 -4.31
CA ARG A 182 -14.17 16.17 -3.40
C ARG A 182 -12.84 16.62 -4.04
N THR A 183 -12.79 16.78 -5.36
CA THR A 183 -11.56 17.03 -6.13
C THR A 183 -10.85 18.35 -5.82
N LEU A 184 -11.53 19.31 -5.16
CA LEU A 184 -10.94 20.58 -4.77
C LEU A 184 -10.14 20.49 -3.47
N MET A 185 -10.79 20.03 -2.39
CA MET A 185 -10.19 19.99 -1.05
C MET A 185 -9.61 18.61 -0.71
N GLY A 186 -9.78 17.63 -1.60
CA GLY A 186 -9.48 16.23 -1.37
C GLY A 186 -10.50 15.52 -0.48
N ARG A 187 -10.44 14.20 -0.49
CA ARG A 187 -11.32 13.33 0.29
C ARG A 187 -10.60 12.95 1.58
N PHE A 188 -10.87 13.68 2.66
CA PHE A 188 -10.39 13.33 3.99
C PHE A 188 -11.32 12.33 4.66
N GLY A 189 -10.75 11.24 5.15
CA GLY A 189 -11.39 10.28 6.03
C GLY A 189 -11.52 10.77 7.47
N ASN A 190 -12.50 10.22 8.19
CA ASN A 190 -12.69 10.43 9.63
C ASN A 190 -12.28 9.21 10.45
N THR A 191 -11.88 8.12 9.78
CA THR A 191 -11.45 6.86 10.40
C THR A 191 -10.03 6.59 9.95
N LEU A 192 -9.06 6.65 10.87
CA LEU A 192 -7.65 6.40 10.58
C LEU A 192 -7.38 4.90 10.57
N LEU A 193 -6.51 4.46 9.67
CA LEU A 193 -6.14 3.07 9.49
C LEU A 193 -4.62 2.91 9.52
N VAL A 194 -4.17 1.81 10.13
CA VAL A 194 -2.80 1.31 9.98
C VAL A 194 -2.89 -0.12 9.46
N ASN A 195 -2.28 -0.40 8.30
CA ASN A 195 -2.45 -1.67 7.59
C ASN A 195 -3.94 -2.05 7.41
N GLY A 196 -4.78 -1.07 7.11
CA GLY A 196 -6.21 -1.27 6.91
C GLY A 196 -7.01 -1.58 8.18
N GLU A 197 -6.40 -1.53 9.37
CA GLU A 197 -7.06 -1.80 10.66
C GLU A 197 -7.25 -0.53 11.49
N THR A 198 -8.39 -0.40 12.17
CA THR A 198 -8.68 0.73 13.07
C THR A 198 -8.03 0.61 14.45
N ASN A 199 -7.53 -0.57 14.80
CA ASN A 199 -6.95 -0.90 16.10
C ASN A 199 -5.65 -1.73 15.94
N TYR A 200 -4.86 -1.41 14.91
CA TYR A 200 -3.57 -2.05 14.70
C TYR A 200 -2.71 -1.99 15.97
N SER A 201 -2.17 -3.13 16.36
CA SER A 201 -1.24 -3.22 17.48
C SER A 201 -0.14 -4.21 17.14
N LEU A 202 1.05 -3.93 17.67
CA LEU A 202 2.22 -4.77 17.51
C LEU A 202 2.95 -4.84 18.84
N GLN A 203 3.39 -6.04 19.20
CA GLN A 203 4.20 -6.27 20.39
C GLN A 203 5.69 -6.16 20.06
N ALA A 204 6.42 -5.47 20.92
CA ALA A 204 7.88 -5.35 20.88
C ALA A 204 8.47 -5.81 22.22
N LYS A 205 9.64 -6.43 22.17
CA LYS A 205 10.42 -6.76 23.37
C LYS A 205 11.16 -5.52 23.84
N ALA A 206 11.37 -5.44 25.14
CA ALA A 206 12.19 -4.39 25.71
C ALA A 206 13.66 -4.57 25.23
N GLY A 207 14.24 -3.47 24.73
CA GLY A 207 15.53 -3.44 24.03
C GLY A 207 15.47 -3.74 22.52
N GLU A 208 14.30 -4.04 21.95
CA GLU A 208 14.14 -4.35 20.52
C GLU A 208 14.26 -3.08 19.67
N VAL A 209 15.01 -3.17 18.58
CA VAL A 209 15.01 -2.21 17.47
C VAL A 209 14.20 -2.79 16.32
N ILE A 210 13.13 -2.09 15.94
CA ILE A 210 12.30 -2.45 14.79
C ILE A 210 12.50 -1.41 13.70
N ARG A 211 12.78 -1.86 12.47
CA ARG A 211 12.69 -1.00 11.28
C ARG A 211 11.26 -1.00 10.77
N PHE A 212 10.65 0.18 10.72
CA PHE A 212 9.36 0.38 10.08
C PHE A 212 9.57 1.00 8.71
N TYR A 213 8.98 0.38 7.70
CA TYR A 213 8.81 0.95 6.37
C TYR A 213 7.38 1.49 6.29
N ILE A 214 7.23 2.80 6.42
CA ILE A 214 5.93 3.46 6.51
C ILE A 214 5.61 4.03 5.12
N THR A 215 4.45 3.69 4.57
CA THR A 215 3.92 4.19 3.29
C THR A 215 2.61 4.92 3.55
N ASN A 216 2.43 6.10 2.96
CA ASN A 216 1.14 6.81 3.02
C ASN A 216 0.29 6.49 1.79
N SER A 217 -0.80 5.72 1.97
CA SER A 217 -1.75 5.38 0.91
C SER A 217 -2.97 6.30 0.85
N ALA A 218 -3.10 7.28 1.76
CA ALA A 218 -4.23 8.19 1.77
C ALA A 218 -4.31 9.01 0.49
N ASN A 219 -5.52 9.21 -0.04
CA ASN A 219 -5.73 10.02 -1.23
C ASN A 219 -5.31 11.49 -1.04
N THR A 220 -5.34 12.02 0.19
CA THR A 220 -5.13 13.46 0.44
C THR A 220 -4.36 13.75 1.72
N ARG A 221 -4.50 12.94 2.77
CA ARG A 221 -3.99 13.29 4.10
C ARG A 221 -2.46 13.22 4.17
N THR A 222 -1.85 14.30 4.63
CA THR A 222 -0.50 14.28 5.20
C THR A 222 -0.58 13.86 6.68
N PHE A 223 0.24 12.89 7.07
CA PHE A 223 0.35 12.43 8.45
C PHE A 223 1.58 13.03 9.14
N ASN A 224 1.51 13.18 10.46
CA ASN A 224 2.67 13.38 11.31
C ASN A 224 2.72 12.21 12.30
N ILE A 225 3.65 11.29 12.08
CA ILE A 225 3.72 9.99 12.76
C ILE A 225 4.78 10.05 13.85
N SER A 226 4.42 9.66 15.07
CA SER A 226 5.33 9.52 16.21
C SER A 226 4.98 8.29 17.03
N ILE A 227 5.95 7.76 17.78
CA ILE A 227 5.76 6.66 18.73
C ILE A 227 6.21 7.16 20.11
N PRO A 228 5.30 7.75 20.90
CA PRO A 228 5.64 8.31 22.20
C PRO A 228 6.29 7.28 23.13
N GLY A 229 7.35 7.67 23.82
CA GLY A 229 8.10 6.82 24.74
C GLY A 229 9.13 5.91 24.08
N ALA A 230 9.18 5.82 22.75
CA ALA A 230 10.24 5.12 22.02
C ALA A 230 11.23 6.13 21.41
N LYS A 231 12.47 5.68 21.15
CA LYS A 231 13.47 6.49 20.44
C LYS A 231 13.43 6.15 18.96
N MET A 232 13.17 7.13 18.11
CA MET A 232 13.05 6.94 16.66
C MET A 232 14.18 7.64 15.91
N LYS A 233 14.75 6.93 14.94
CA LYS A 233 15.78 7.42 14.03
C LYS A 233 15.27 7.28 12.59
N LEU A 234 15.28 8.37 11.85
CA LEU A 234 14.95 8.41 10.43
C LEU A 234 16.17 7.98 9.61
N VAL A 235 16.04 6.91 8.82
CA VAL A 235 17.15 6.25 8.11
C VAL A 235 16.99 6.19 6.60
N GLY A 236 15.80 6.47 6.08
CA GLY A 236 15.55 6.48 4.64
C GLY A 236 14.16 7.00 4.27
N ALA A 237 13.90 7.06 2.97
CA ALA A 237 12.63 7.50 2.38
C ALA A 237 12.40 6.84 1.01
N ASP A 238 11.69 7.52 0.11
CA ASP A 238 11.27 7.03 -1.21
C ASP A 238 12.36 6.35 -2.03
N GLY A 239 13.57 6.92 -2.04
CA GLY A 239 14.72 6.45 -2.81
C GLY A 239 15.67 5.53 -2.04
N GLY A 240 15.25 5.01 -0.88
CA GLY A 240 16.07 4.15 -0.04
C GLY A 240 16.77 4.89 1.10
N LYS A 241 17.97 4.46 1.45
CA LYS A 241 18.71 4.92 2.64
C LYS A 241 19.22 6.35 2.51
N TYR A 242 19.19 7.10 3.61
CA TYR A 242 19.84 8.40 3.71
C TYR A 242 21.35 8.30 3.90
N GLU A 243 22.09 9.28 3.35
CA GLU A 243 23.53 9.43 3.61
C GLU A 243 23.81 9.67 5.12
N ARG A 244 22.89 10.35 5.82
CA ARG A 244 22.98 10.64 7.25
C ARG A 244 21.66 10.32 7.94
N GLU A 245 21.75 9.54 9.01
CA GLU A 245 20.61 9.17 9.85
C GLU A 245 20.37 10.25 10.92
N ILE A 246 19.11 10.54 11.22
CA ILE A 246 18.74 11.65 12.12
C ILE A 246 17.78 11.13 13.20
N TRP A 247 18.05 11.44 14.46
CA TRP A 247 17.07 11.23 15.54
C TRP A 247 15.88 12.16 15.36
N SER A 248 14.67 11.63 15.42
CA SER A 248 13.46 12.41 15.23
C SER A 248 12.36 11.99 16.20
N ASP A 249 11.61 12.98 16.68
CA ASP A 249 10.42 12.73 17.51
C ASP A 249 9.18 12.41 16.66
N GLY A 250 9.23 12.66 15.35
CA GLY A 250 8.15 12.40 14.41
C GLY A 250 8.59 12.41 12.95
N VAL A 251 7.74 11.95 12.05
CA VAL A 251 7.96 12.07 10.60
C VAL A 251 6.69 12.57 9.92
N ILE A 252 6.82 13.64 9.14
CA ILE A 252 5.75 14.14 8.28
C ILE A 252 5.77 13.33 6.99
N LEU A 253 4.62 12.80 6.59
CA LEU A 253 4.49 11.92 5.44
C LEU A 253 3.26 12.31 4.62
N SER A 254 3.47 12.88 3.44
CA SER A 254 2.43 13.27 2.48
C SER A 254 1.98 12.06 1.65
N PRO A 255 0.84 12.15 0.93
CA PRO A 255 0.39 11.07 0.05
C PRO A 255 1.52 10.56 -0.86
N SER A 256 1.62 9.23 -0.97
CA SER A 256 2.61 8.51 -1.78
C SER A 256 4.06 8.53 -1.25
N GLU A 257 4.38 9.33 -0.25
CA GLU A 257 5.69 9.31 0.39
C GLU A 257 5.87 8.06 1.25
N ARG A 258 7.12 7.60 1.34
CA ARG A 258 7.59 6.57 2.24
C ARG A 258 8.63 7.14 3.21
N ALA A 259 8.59 6.66 4.44
CA ALA A 259 9.62 6.90 5.43
C ALA A 259 10.10 5.59 6.03
N ILE A 260 11.41 5.50 6.23
CA ILE A 260 12.06 4.32 6.82
C ILE A 260 12.65 4.76 8.14
N VAL A 261 12.13 4.21 9.23
CA VAL A 261 12.52 4.60 10.59
C VAL A 261 12.96 3.36 11.39
N GLU A 262 13.98 3.53 12.22
CA GLU A 262 14.42 2.54 13.19
C GLU A 262 13.99 3.01 14.58
N VAL A 263 13.24 2.17 15.29
CA VAL A 263 12.63 2.53 16.56
C VAL A 263 13.12 1.58 17.65
N LEU A 264 13.77 2.14 18.66
CA LEU A 264 14.21 1.44 19.86
C LEU A 264 13.12 1.50 20.94
N PHE A 265 12.63 0.34 21.34
CA PHE A 265 11.70 0.16 22.47
C PHE A 265 12.50 -0.11 23.74
N ALA A 266 12.94 0.95 24.42
CA ALA A 266 13.82 0.83 25.58
C ALA A 266 13.15 0.09 26.76
N ASN A 267 13.98 -0.50 27.63
CA ASN A 267 13.53 -0.95 28.95
C ASN A 267 13.11 0.29 29.75
N THR A 268 11.82 0.44 30.02
CA THR A 268 11.29 1.42 30.99
C THR A 268 11.36 0.86 32.40
#